data_AF-A0A2H0LCC5-F1
#
_entry.id   AF-A0A2H0LCC5-F1
#
_cell.length_a   1.000
_cell.length_b   1.000
_cell.length_c   1.000
_cell.angle_alpha   90.00
_cell.angle_beta   90.00
_cell.angle_gamma   90.00
#
_symmetry.space_group_name_H-M   'P 1'
#
loop_
_entity.id
_entity.type
_entity.pdbx_description
1 polymer ?
#
loop_
_entity_poly.entity_id
_entity_poly.type
_entity_poly.pdbx_seq_one_letter_code
_entity_poly.pdbx_strand_id
1 'polypeptide(L)' 'MRCDTCHKETPEVSRVVIFSGYNKITTKAMYNCPDCFAKKEKTKSYNQPLPDRSVPGTDSKK' A
#
# COMPACT_ATOMS: atom_id res chain seq x y z
N MET A 1 -3.04 1.38 -21.12
CA MET A 1 -3.96 1.50 -19.95
C MET A 1 -3.91 2.93 -19.43
N ARG A 2 -4.93 3.42 -18.72
CA ARG A 2 -4.97 4.81 -18.21
C ARG A 2 -4.71 4.83 -16.71
N CYS A 3 -3.83 5.71 -16.26
CA CYS A 3 -3.57 5.91 -14.83
C CYS A 3 -4.74 6.66 -14.17
N ASP A 4 -5.25 6.16 -13.05
CA ASP A 4 -6.34 6.79 -12.30
C ASP A 4 -5.89 8.08 -11.57
N THR A 5 -4.59 8.23 -11.29
CA THR A 5 -4.05 9.40 -10.58
C THR A 5 -3.69 10.56 -11.51
N CYS A 6 -2.98 10.29 -12.61
CA CYS A 6 -2.47 11.34 -13.51
C CYS A 6 -3.14 11.34 -14.88
N HIS A 7 -4.06 10.41 -15.13
CA HIS A 7 -4.86 10.29 -16.35
C HIS A 7 -4.08 10.08 -17.66
N LYS A 8 -2.76 9.89 -17.59
CA LYS A 8 -1.89 9.55 -18.73
C LYS A 8 -2.10 8.10 -19.17
N GLU A 9 -1.93 7.86 -20.46
CA GLU A 9 -1.84 6.51 -21.01
C GLU A 9 -0.44 5.94 -20.80
N THR A 10 -0.37 4.71 -20.32
CA THR A 10 0.86 3.99 -20.02
C THR A 10 0.75 2.54 -20.48
N PRO A 11 1.88 1.88 -20.81
CA PRO A 11 1.89 0.47 -21.18
C PRO A 11 1.44 -0.43 -20.02
N GLU A 12 1.74 -0.03 -18.78
CA GLU A 12 1.45 -0.79 -17.57
C GLU A 12 0.86 0.08 -16.45
N VAL A 13 0.01 -0.51 -15.63
CA VAL A 13 -0.52 0.11 -14.40
C VAL A 13 -0.52 -0.92 -13.26
N SER A 14 -0.25 -0.44 -12.05
CA SER A 14 -0.17 -1.25 -10.83
C SER A 14 -1.23 -0.83 -9.82
N ARG A 15 -1.82 -1.81 -9.12
CA ARG A 15 -2.86 -1.57 -8.12
C ARG A 15 -2.24 -1.00 -6.82
N VAL A 16 -2.66 0.18 -6.39
CA VAL A 16 -2.21 0.79 -5.12
C VAL A 16 -3.26 0.64 -4.03
N VAL A 17 -2.83 0.22 -2.83
CA VAL A 17 -3.68 0.12 -1.61
C VAL A 17 -3.47 1.33 -0.71
N ILE A 18 -4.24 2.42 -0.80
CA ILE A 18 -3.77 3.75 -0.34
C ILE A 18 -3.59 3.93 1.20
N PHE A 19 -4.19 3.13 2.09
CA PHE A 19 -4.14 3.41 3.55
C PHE A 19 -4.35 2.18 4.44
N SER A 20 -3.99 2.29 5.72
CA SER A 20 -4.34 1.32 6.77
C SER A 20 -5.85 1.33 7.00
N GLY A 21 -6.52 0.20 6.74
CA GLY A 21 -7.97 0.09 6.73
C GLY A 21 -8.59 0.05 5.33
N TYR A 22 -7.79 0.11 4.26
CA TYR A 22 -8.28 -0.15 2.90
C TYR A 22 -8.79 -1.59 2.81
N ASN A 23 -10.10 -1.74 2.74
CA ASN A 23 -10.73 -3.04 2.52
C ASN A 23 -10.72 -3.35 1.01
N LYS A 24 -9.89 -4.33 0.62
CA LYS A 24 -9.69 -4.74 -0.78
C LYS A 24 -10.95 -5.30 -1.44
N ILE A 25 -11.94 -5.71 -0.65
CA ILE A 25 -13.20 -6.32 -1.08
C ILE A 25 -14.24 -5.22 -1.39
N THR A 26 -14.34 -4.19 -0.54
CA THR A 26 -15.38 -3.16 -0.67
C THR A 26 -14.91 -1.91 -1.40
N THR A 27 -13.60 -1.69 -1.51
CA THR A 27 -13.05 -0.45 -2.07
C THR A 27 -12.66 -0.67 -3.53
N LYS A 28 -13.06 0.27 -4.40
CA LYS A 28 -12.67 0.28 -5.82
C LYS A 28 -11.15 0.21 -5.95
N ALA A 29 -10.67 -0.67 -6.82
CA ALA A 29 -9.26 -0.75 -7.17
C ALA A 29 -8.85 0.51 -7.93
N MET A 30 -7.75 1.13 -7.53
CA MET A 30 -7.09 2.20 -8.28
C MET A 30 -5.83 1.66 -8.95
N TYR A 31 -5.71 1.93 -10.24
CA TYR A 31 -4.61 1.50 -11.10
C TYR A 31 -3.77 2.71 -11.48
N ASN A 32 -2.51 2.71 -11.04
CA ASN A 32 -1.62 3.84 -11.21
C ASN A 32 -0.41 3.46 -12.06
N CYS A 33 0.08 4.41 -12.85
CA CYS A 33 1.35 4.25 -13.56
C CYS A 33 2.53 4.06 -12.57
N PRO A 34 3.68 3.54 -13.03
CA PRO A 34 4.85 3.28 -12.18
C PRO A 34 5.27 4.47 -11.32
N ASP A 35 5.27 5.68 -11.88
CA ASP A 35 5.63 6.91 -11.15
C ASP A 35 4.67 7.24 -10.01
N CYS A 36 3.35 7.16 -10.28
CA CYS A 36 2.32 7.44 -9.30
C CYS A 36 2.23 6.34 -8.24
N PHE A 37 2.48 5.09 -8.63
CA PHE A 37 2.60 3.95 -7.71
C PHE A 37 3.76 4.18 -6.74
N ALA A 38 4.96 4.44 -7.26
CA ALA A 38 6.16 4.63 -6.44
C ALA A 38 6.04 5.81 -5.46
N LYS A 39 5.44 6.93 -5.89
CA LYS A 39 5.18 8.08 -4.99
C LYS A 39 4.27 7.71 -3.83
N LYS A 40 3.18 6.98 -4.09
CA LYS A 40 2.22 6.58 -3.06
C LYS A 40 2.79 5.52 -2.13
N GLU A 41 3.54 4.55 -2.63
CA GLU A 41 4.23 3.56 -1.79
C GLU A 41 5.25 4.21 -0.85
N LYS A 42 6.02 5.20 -1.33
CA LYS A 42 6.94 5.97 -0.48
C LYS A 42 6.24 6.70 0.66
N THR A 43 5.04 7.26 0.41
CA THR A 43 4.24 7.89 1.46
C THR A 43 3.74 6.88 2.48
N LYS A 44 3.40 5.65 2.08
CA LYS A 44 3.01 4.59 3.04
C LYS A 44 4.14 4.21 3.97
N SER A 45 5.35 4.01 3.43
CA SER A 45 6.51 3.67 4.26
C SER A 45 6.82 4.75 5.30
N TYR A 46 6.42 6.00 5.03
CA TYR A 46 6.63 7.12 5.95
C TYR A 46 5.53 7.24 7.02
N ASN A 47 4.31 6.76 6.74
CA ASN A 47 3.14 6.83 7.63
C ASN A 47 2.74 5.48 8.24
N GLN A 48 3.56 4.44 8.09
CA GLN A 48 3.45 3.27 8.96
C GLN A 48 4.10 3.62 10.30
N PRO A 49 3.42 3.41 11.45
CA PRO A 49 4.18 3.18 12.67
C PRO A 49 5.17 2.04 12.36
N LEU A 50 6.43 2.22 12.76
CA LEU A 50 7.44 1.16 12.69
C LEU A 50 6.80 -0.16 13.14
N PRO A 51 7.08 -1.31 12.47
CA PRO A 51 6.62 -2.58 13.00
C PRO A 51 7.10 -2.67 14.44
N ASP A 52 6.15 -2.67 15.39
CA ASP A 52 6.43 -2.81 16.81
C ASP A 52 7.18 -4.13 16.97
N ARG A 53 8.49 -4.03 17.15
CA ARG A 53 9.39 -5.17 17.29
C ARG A 53 9.40 -5.67 18.73
N SER A 54 8.31 -5.46 19.47
CA SER A 54 8.09 -5.94 20.82
C SER A 54 7.04 -7.04 20.78
N VAL A 55 7.46 -8.23 20.33
CA VAL A 55 6.90 -9.46 20.90
C VAL A 55 7.90 -9.93 21.97
N PRO A 56 7.84 -9.40 23.22
CA PRO A 56 8.48 -10.05 24.35
C PRO A 56 7.73 -11.37 24.62
N GLY A 57 8.52 -12.40 24.93
CA GLY A 57 8.12 -13.80 24.83
C GLY A 57 6.99 -14.27 25.73
N THR A 58 6.53 -15.48 25.42
CA THR A 58 6.05 -16.40 26.44
C THR A 58 6.90 -17.66 26.35
N ASP A 59 7.94 -17.67 27.17
CA ASP A 59 8.48 -18.90 27.74
C ASP A 59 7.46 -19.47 28.75
N SER A 60 7.54 -20.78 28.98
CA SER A 60 6.97 -21.53 30.11
C SER A 60 5.47 -21.87 30.11
N LYS A 61 5.20 -23.15 29.82
CA LYS A 61 4.54 -24.17 30.68
C LYS A 61 4.21 -25.38 29.78
N LYS A 62 4.47 -26.63 30.13
CA LYS A 62 4.83 -27.31 31.38
C LYS A 62 5.30 -28.71 31.01
#